data_AF-A0A165R628-F1
#
_entry.id   AF-A0A165R628-F1
#
_cell.length_a   1.000
_cell.length_b   1.000
_cell.length_c   1.000
_cell.angle_alpha   90.00
_cell.angle_beta   90.00
_cell.angle_gamma   90.00
#
_symmetry.space_group_name_H-M   'P 1'
#
loop_
_entity.id
_entity.type
_entity.pdbx_description
1 polymer ?
#
loop_
_entity_poly.entity_id
_entity_poly.type
_entity_poly.pdbx_seq_one_letter_code
_entity_poly.pdbx_strand_id
1 'polypeptide(L)'
;MISPYFNFGDADVILRSAAPHSTEFRVHKSLLSAASPFFKHMFALPQTPQSCVDVPVIDVSEPKATVETLMRHVYPVSRPNIDTLDELTPVLEAAMKYDMVSVIDILRKRLVAPDFATAEPTRVYAIACRFDLEEEAKEASRYTLRVNVLDCPLHDDLKHITAYAYHRLLDLHRKRAKAAQELLQLSEDVKCMQCNGARYHAFLPPKWWADFHERAKQELAVRPTTDVVFSMPFLAQSAQAGCERCAGSILDAHWFLAQLKKSIDSLPSTI
;
A
#
# COMPACT_ATOMS: atom_id res chain seq x y z
N MET A 1 -27.71 18.06 -15.34
CA MET A 1 -26.65 18.58 -16.25
C MET A 1 -26.18 17.43 -17.13
N ILE A 2 -25.79 17.63 -18.39
CA ILE A 2 -25.28 16.52 -19.23
C ILE A 2 -23.74 16.52 -19.18
N SER A 3 -23.12 15.35 -19.11
CA SER A 3 -21.65 15.23 -19.15
C SER A 3 -21.11 15.69 -20.50
N PRO A 4 -20.08 16.55 -20.55
CA PRO A 4 -19.46 16.97 -21.80
C PRO A 4 -18.69 15.84 -22.49
N TYR A 5 -18.24 14.83 -21.73
CA TYR A 5 -17.50 13.69 -22.25
C TYR A 5 -18.42 12.57 -22.77
N PHE A 6 -19.64 12.48 -22.24
CA PHE A 6 -20.59 11.39 -22.51
C PHE A 6 -21.96 11.95 -22.88
N ASN A 7 -22.05 12.47 -24.10
CA ASN A 7 -23.27 13.02 -24.70
C ASN A 7 -23.46 12.50 -26.13
N PHE A 8 -23.50 11.17 -26.28
CA PHE A 8 -23.65 10.55 -27.60
C PHE A 8 -25.10 10.68 -28.13
N GLY A 9 -25.23 11.04 -29.41
CA GLY A 9 -26.53 11.22 -30.07
C GLY A 9 -27.25 9.91 -30.34
N ASP A 10 -26.50 8.82 -30.52
CA ASP A 10 -26.94 7.44 -30.73
C ASP A 10 -27.03 6.63 -29.42
N ALA A 11 -26.95 7.29 -28.26
CA ALA A 11 -27.08 6.64 -26.97
C ALA A 11 -28.45 5.97 -26.78
N ASP A 12 -28.44 4.73 -26.28
CA ASP A 12 -29.61 3.90 -26.01
C ASP A 12 -29.88 3.70 -24.51
N VAL A 13 -29.08 4.35 -23.64
CA VAL A 13 -29.30 4.46 -22.19
C VAL A 13 -28.68 5.74 -21.62
N ILE A 14 -29.27 6.27 -20.55
CA ILE A 14 -28.75 7.41 -19.77
C ILE A 14 -28.46 6.94 -18.35
N LEU A 15 -27.21 7.06 -17.89
CA LEU A 15 -26.89 6.93 -16.46
C LEU A 15 -26.99 8.30 -15.81
N ARG A 16 -27.69 8.40 -14.68
CA ARG A 16 -27.86 9.66 -13.93
C ARG A 16 -27.18 9.54 -12.57
N SER A 17 -26.15 10.34 -12.34
CA SER A 17 -25.38 10.33 -11.09
C SER A 17 -26.18 10.86 -9.90
N ALA A 18 -25.76 10.48 -8.69
CA ALA A 18 -26.33 10.97 -7.46
C ALA A 18 -26.12 12.49 -7.24
N ALA A 19 -26.93 13.06 -6.35
CA ALA A 19 -26.88 14.44 -5.86
C ALA A 19 -25.51 14.77 -5.21
N PRO A 20 -25.09 16.06 -5.08
CA PRO A 20 -25.88 17.29 -5.23
C PRO A 20 -26.02 17.83 -6.66
N HIS A 21 -25.23 17.36 -7.63
CA HIS A 21 -25.31 17.79 -9.03
C HIS A 21 -25.53 16.59 -9.95
N SER A 22 -26.79 16.15 -10.06
CA SER A 22 -27.16 15.04 -10.94
C SER A 22 -26.71 15.34 -12.37
N THR A 23 -25.83 14.48 -12.85
CA THR A 23 -25.25 14.54 -14.19
C THR A 23 -25.71 13.33 -14.98
N GLU A 24 -26.20 13.58 -16.18
CA GLU A 24 -26.65 12.59 -17.13
C GLU A 24 -25.49 12.23 -18.08
N PHE A 25 -25.25 10.93 -18.22
CA PHE A 25 -24.26 10.34 -19.09
C PHE A 25 -25.02 9.55 -20.15
N ARG A 26 -25.08 10.09 -21.37
CA ARG A 26 -25.70 9.40 -22.51
C ARG A 26 -24.69 8.42 -23.07
N VAL A 27 -24.95 7.12 -22.91
CA VAL A 27 -23.99 6.04 -23.15
C VAL A 27 -24.69 4.86 -23.86
N HIS A 28 -23.91 3.84 -24.23
CA HIS A 28 -24.36 2.67 -24.97
C HIS A 28 -24.47 1.42 -24.09
N LYS A 29 -25.62 0.74 -24.15
CA LYS A 29 -25.87 -0.54 -23.46
C LYS A 29 -24.90 -1.61 -23.90
N SER A 30 -24.52 -1.65 -25.17
CA SER A 30 -23.59 -2.64 -25.73
C SER A 30 -22.22 -2.58 -25.05
N LEU A 31 -21.66 -1.37 -24.88
CA LEU A 31 -20.37 -1.15 -24.22
C LEU A 31 -20.44 -1.42 -22.71
N LEU A 32 -21.50 -0.96 -22.05
CA LEU A 32 -21.73 -1.28 -20.64
C LEU A 32 -21.88 -2.79 -20.40
N SER A 33 -22.64 -3.48 -21.26
CA SER A 33 -22.83 -4.94 -21.16
C SER A 33 -21.56 -5.73 -21.44
N ALA A 34 -20.69 -5.20 -22.32
CA ALA A 34 -19.41 -5.82 -22.62
C ALA A 34 -18.42 -5.65 -21.45
N ALA A 35 -18.47 -4.51 -20.76
CA ALA A 35 -17.58 -4.20 -19.64
C ALA A 35 -18.08 -4.74 -18.29
N SER A 36 -19.38 -5.00 -18.15
CA SER A 36 -20.02 -5.33 -16.87
C SER A 36 -21.12 -6.39 -17.05
N PRO A 37 -20.94 -7.59 -16.45
CA PRO A 37 -22.00 -8.58 -16.35
C PRO A 37 -23.23 -8.05 -15.61
N PHE A 38 -23.05 -7.20 -14.59
CA PHE A 38 -24.16 -6.55 -13.90
C PHE A 38 -25.08 -5.80 -14.86
N PHE A 39 -24.51 -4.90 -15.67
CA PHE A 39 -25.29 -4.11 -16.64
C PHE A 39 -25.91 -5.03 -17.71
N LYS A 40 -25.17 -6.03 -18.19
CA LYS A 40 -25.68 -7.03 -19.15
C LYS A 40 -26.93 -7.73 -18.62
N HIS A 41 -26.92 -8.21 -17.38
CA HIS A 41 -28.07 -8.87 -16.77
C HIS A 41 -29.23 -7.91 -16.54
N MET A 42 -28.93 -6.71 -16.02
CA MET A 42 -29.96 -5.69 -15.74
C MET A 42 -30.71 -5.28 -17.02
N PHE A 43 -30.02 -5.13 -18.16
CA PHE A 43 -30.67 -4.81 -19.43
C PHE A 43 -31.46 -5.96 -20.04
N ALA A 44 -31.19 -7.21 -19.64
CA ALA A 44 -31.93 -8.39 -20.09
C ALA A 44 -33.23 -8.62 -19.31
N LEU A 45 -33.44 -7.91 -18.20
CA LEU A 45 -34.66 -8.04 -17.40
C LEU A 45 -35.89 -7.51 -18.17
N PRO A 46 -37.04 -8.20 -18.11
CA PRO A 46 -38.28 -7.71 -18.70
C PRO A 46 -38.64 -6.34 -18.12
N GLN A 47 -38.67 -5.31 -18.98
CA GLN A 47 -39.17 -3.99 -18.61
C GLN A 47 -40.69 -3.99 -18.81
N THR A 48 -41.43 -3.34 -17.91
CA THR A 48 -42.84 -3.01 -18.19
C THR A 48 -42.90 -2.14 -19.44
N PRO A 49 -43.88 -2.34 -20.35
CA PRO A 49 -43.96 -1.56 -21.58
C PRO A 49 -44.15 -0.09 -21.23
N GLN A 50 -43.08 0.69 -21.36
CA GLN A 50 -43.13 2.14 -21.25
C GLN A 50 -43.70 2.68 -22.56
N SER A 51 -44.75 3.49 -22.45
CA SER A 51 -45.53 4.03 -23.57
C SER A 51 -44.84 5.18 -24.33
N CYS A 52 -43.51 5.33 -24.23
CA CYS A 52 -42.79 6.52 -24.70
C CYS A 52 -41.52 6.14 -25.47
N VAL A 53 -41.24 6.91 -26.52
CA VAL A 53 -40.10 6.78 -27.47
C VAL A 53 -38.75 7.21 -26.83
N ASP A 54 -38.71 7.40 -25.52
CA ASP A 54 -37.58 8.03 -24.82
C ASP A 54 -36.51 7.03 -24.38
N VAL A 55 -35.25 7.49 -24.40
CA VAL A 55 -34.08 6.71 -23.95
C VAL A 55 -34.19 6.43 -22.45
N PRO A 56 -34.04 5.17 -21.99
CA PRO A 56 -34.21 4.81 -20.59
C PRO A 56 -33.16 5.48 -19.69
N VAL A 57 -33.61 6.03 -18.56
CA VAL A 57 -32.77 6.67 -17.54
C VAL A 57 -32.59 5.73 -16.35
N ILE A 58 -31.35 5.57 -15.89
CA ILE A 58 -30.97 4.72 -14.77
C ILE A 58 -30.24 5.56 -13.73
N ASP A 59 -30.82 5.65 -12.55
CA ASP A 59 -30.21 6.32 -11.41
C ASP A 59 -29.11 5.46 -10.79
N VAL A 60 -27.93 6.05 -10.62
CA VAL A 60 -26.80 5.44 -9.92
C VAL A 60 -26.49 6.20 -8.63
N SER A 61 -26.01 5.50 -7.61
CA SER A 61 -25.73 6.10 -6.30
C SER A 61 -24.40 6.86 -6.25
N GLU A 62 -23.58 6.68 -7.27
CA GLU A 62 -22.24 7.22 -7.37
C GLU A 62 -22.28 8.69 -7.79
N PRO A 63 -21.38 9.53 -7.24
CA PRO A 63 -21.27 10.92 -7.65
C PRO A 63 -20.73 11.02 -9.08
N LYS A 64 -20.95 12.17 -9.71
CA LYS A 64 -20.51 12.47 -11.09
C LYS A 64 -19.06 12.04 -11.36
N ALA A 65 -18.12 12.39 -10.49
CA ALA A 65 -16.69 12.14 -10.68
C ALA A 65 -16.38 10.63 -10.78
N THR A 66 -17.02 9.81 -9.95
CA THR A 66 -16.86 8.36 -9.94
C THR A 66 -17.42 7.73 -11.21
N VAL A 67 -18.66 8.12 -11.61
CA VAL A 67 -19.29 7.63 -12.83
C VAL A 67 -18.47 8.00 -14.06
N GLU A 68 -18.04 9.26 -14.15
CA GLU A 68 -17.22 9.74 -15.26
C GLU A 68 -15.89 8.98 -15.37
N THR A 69 -15.22 8.74 -14.24
CA THR A 69 -13.98 7.96 -14.19
C THR A 69 -14.19 6.52 -14.66
N LEU A 70 -15.23 5.84 -14.16
CA LEU A 70 -15.58 4.49 -14.63
C LEU A 70 -15.86 4.47 -16.13
N MET A 71 -16.68 5.40 -16.63
CA MET A 71 -17.01 5.45 -18.05
C MET A 71 -15.76 5.69 -18.90
N ARG A 72 -14.80 6.50 -18.45
CA ARG A 72 -13.53 6.71 -19.17
C ARG A 72 -12.62 5.46 -19.19
N HIS A 73 -12.86 4.48 -18.31
CA HIS A 73 -12.20 3.17 -18.40
C HIS A 73 -12.92 2.20 -19.35
N VAL A 74 -14.24 2.35 -19.52
CA VAL A 74 -15.06 1.51 -20.42
C VAL A 74 -14.94 1.96 -21.88
N TYR A 75 -14.93 3.27 -22.12
CA TYR A 75 -14.90 3.85 -23.46
C TYR A 75 -13.46 4.06 -23.94
N PRO A 76 -13.21 4.03 -25.27
CA PRO A 76 -11.91 4.29 -25.86
C PRO A 76 -11.57 5.79 -25.87
N VAL A 77 -11.57 6.41 -24.69
CA VAL A 77 -11.24 7.82 -24.46
C VAL A 77 -10.01 7.93 -23.56
N SER A 78 -9.45 9.13 -23.43
CA SER A 78 -8.32 9.36 -22.53
C SER A 78 -8.69 8.96 -21.11
N ARG A 79 -7.90 8.07 -20.50
CA ARG A 79 -8.09 7.65 -19.11
C ARG A 79 -7.73 8.80 -18.16
N PRO A 80 -8.49 9.02 -17.08
CA PRO A 80 -8.11 10.00 -16.07
C PRO A 80 -6.89 9.49 -15.28
N ASN A 81 -6.07 10.41 -14.80
CA ASN A 81 -5.13 10.09 -13.74
C ASN A 81 -5.91 10.04 -12.42
N ILE A 82 -5.58 9.07 -11.58
CA ILE A 82 -6.10 8.94 -10.22
C ILE A 82 -4.91 9.17 -9.31
N ASP A 83 -4.86 10.33 -8.69
CA ASP A 83 -3.67 10.83 -8.00
C ASP A 83 -3.80 10.75 -6.47
N THR A 84 -4.98 10.41 -5.95
CA THR A 84 -5.24 10.24 -4.52
C THR A 84 -6.01 8.96 -4.23
N LEU A 85 -5.86 8.43 -3.01
CA LEU A 85 -6.66 7.31 -2.53
C LEU A 85 -8.13 7.68 -2.31
N ASP A 86 -8.42 8.97 -2.04
CA ASP A 86 -9.79 9.49 -1.94
C ASP A 86 -10.56 9.45 -3.27
N GLU A 87 -9.85 9.61 -4.39
CA GLU A 87 -10.40 9.39 -5.73
C GLU A 87 -10.48 7.91 -6.09
N LEU A 88 -9.45 7.12 -5.72
CA LEU A 88 -9.36 5.71 -6.08
C LEU A 88 -10.44 4.86 -5.41
N THR A 89 -10.63 5.02 -4.09
CA THR A 89 -11.50 4.15 -3.29
C THR A 89 -12.95 4.13 -3.78
N PRO A 90 -13.62 5.28 -4.02
CA PRO A 90 -14.99 5.28 -4.54
C PRO A 90 -15.12 4.67 -5.94
N VAL A 91 -14.10 4.83 -6.79
CA VAL A 91 -14.09 4.26 -8.14
C VAL A 91 -13.92 2.75 -8.08
N LEU A 92 -13.03 2.26 -7.21
CA LEU A 92 -12.85 0.83 -6.98
C LEU A 92 -14.13 0.19 -6.41
N GLU A 93 -14.76 0.84 -5.43
CA GLU A 93 -16.03 0.40 -4.84
C GLU A 93 -17.13 0.27 -5.90
N ALA A 94 -17.27 1.30 -6.75
CA ALA A 94 -18.24 1.28 -7.84
C ALA A 94 -17.89 0.25 -8.93
N ALA A 95 -16.60 0.06 -9.25
CA ALA A 95 -16.16 -0.97 -10.19
C ALA A 95 -16.51 -2.38 -9.67
N MET A 96 -16.33 -2.64 -8.37
CA MET A 96 -16.74 -3.89 -7.74
C MET A 96 -18.25 -4.07 -7.72
N LYS A 97 -19.00 -3.03 -7.34
CA LYS A 97 -20.48 -3.03 -7.35
C LYS A 97 -21.05 -3.38 -8.71
N TYR A 98 -20.45 -2.85 -9.78
CA TYR A 98 -20.87 -3.09 -11.16
C TYR A 98 -20.14 -4.25 -11.83
N ASP A 99 -19.36 -5.05 -11.10
CA ASP A 99 -18.65 -6.22 -11.63
C ASP A 99 -17.81 -5.91 -12.88
N MET A 100 -17.08 -4.79 -12.86
CA MET A 100 -16.25 -4.33 -13.98
C MET A 100 -14.82 -4.88 -13.86
N VAL A 101 -14.65 -6.18 -14.10
CA VAL A 101 -13.38 -6.92 -13.88
C VAL A 101 -12.15 -6.22 -14.47
N SER A 102 -12.22 -5.76 -15.72
CA SER A 102 -11.09 -5.08 -16.37
C SER A 102 -10.70 -3.77 -15.70
N VAL A 103 -11.68 -3.04 -15.15
CA VAL A 103 -11.46 -1.78 -14.42
C VAL A 103 -10.91 -2.08 -13.04
N ILE A 104 -11.44 -3.10 -12.36
CA ILE A 104 -10.93 -3.58 -11.06
C ILE A 104 -9.44 -3.91 -11.17
N ASP A 105 -9.02 -4.68 -12.18
CA ASP A 105 -7.61 -5.04 -12.37
C ASP A 105 -6.68 -3.84 -12.59
N ILE A 106 -7.17 -2.78 -13.26
CA ILE A 106 -6.42 -1.54 -13.45
C ILE A 106 -6.28 -0.80 -12.11
N LEU A 107 -7.37 -0.69 -11.36
CA LEU A 107 -7.40 0.04 -10.09
C LEU A 107 -6.61 -0.69 -8.99
N ARG A 108 -6.63 -2.02 -8.96
CA ARG A 108 -5.80 -2.85 -8.08
C ARG A 108 -4.31 -2.56 -8.27
N LYS A 109 -3.86 -2.54 -9.52
CA LYS A 109 -2.47 -2.19 -9.86
C LYS A 109 -2.12 -0.77 -9.48
N ARG A 110 -3.06 0.17 -9.62
CA ARG A 110 -2.87 1.56 -9.20
C ARG A 110 -2.80 1.69 -7.67
N LEU A 111 -3.62 0.95 -6.93
CA LEU A 111 -3.65 0.95 -5.46
C LEU A 111 -2.29 0.60 -4.85
N VAL A 112 -1.61 -0.42 -5.39
CA VAL A 112 -0.27 -0.84 -4.92
C VAL A 112 0.88 -0.14 -5.65
N ALA A 113 0.60 0.91 -6.43
CA ALA A 113 1.66 1.67 -7.08
C ALA A 113 2.61 2.29 -6.03
N PRO A 114 3.92 2.41 -6.31
CA PRO A 114 4.91 2.89 -5.35
C PRO A 114 4.55 4.24 -4.71
N ASP A 115 3.95 5.16 -5.47
CA ASP A 115 3.55 6.48 -4.98
C ASP A 115 2.57 6.37 -3.79
N PHE A 116 1.59 5.46 -3.85
CA PHE A 116 0.65 5.23 -2.75
C PHE A 116 1.22 4.29 -1.69
N ALA A 117 1.84 3.19 -2.11
CA ALA A 117 2.35 2.18 -1.20
C ALA A 117 3.47 2.72 -0.29
N THR A 118 4.25 3.71 -0.75
CA THR A 118 5.29 4.34 0.08
C THR A 118 4.78 5.53 0.89
N ALA A 119 3.82 6.30 0.37
CA ALA A 119 3.29 7.48 1.06
C ALA A 119 2.29 7.12 2.17
N GLU A 120 1.35 6.22 1.88
CA GLU A 120 0.25 5.86 2.79
C GLU A 120 0.07 4.32 2.91
N PRO A 121 1.13 3.57 3.29
CA PRO A 121 1.11 2.10 3.28
C PRO A 121 -0.01 1.47 4.12
N THR A 122 -0.31 2.05 5.29
CA THR A 122 -1.36 1.55 6.19
C THR A 122 -2.76 1.74 5.61
N ARG A 123 -2.98 2.84 4.88
CA ARG A 123 -4.25 3.12 4.20
C ARG A 123 -4.42 2.22 2.99
N VAL A 124 -3.37 2.03 2.19
CA VAL A 124 -3.38 1.06 1.06
C VAL A 124 -3.69 -0.35 1.56
N TYR A 125 -3.05 -0.78 2.64
CA TYR A 125 -3.36 -2.06 3.29
C TYR A 125 -4.84 -2.14 3.73
N ALA A 126 -5.34 -1.08 4.36
CA ALA A 126 -6.73 -1.04 4.81
C ALA A 126 -7.73 -1.14 3.64
N ILE A 127 -7.49 -0.42 2.55
CA ILE A 127 -8.31 -0.48 1.33
C ILE A 127 -8.26 -1.89 0.74
N ALA A 128 -7.08 -2.48 0.62
CA ALA A 128 -6.94 -3.84 0.10
C ALA A 128 -7.71 -4.86 0.94
N CYS A 129 -7.62 -4.78 2.27
CA CYS A 129 -8.39 -5.64 3.17
C CYS A 129 -9.90 -5.37 3.12
N ARG A 130 -10.34 -4.12 2.98
CA ARG A 130 -11.76 -3.74 2.87
C ARG A 130 -12.42 -4.40 1.66
N PHE A 131 -11.68 -4.56 0.56
CA PHE A 131 -12.17 -5.10 -0.70
C PHE A 131 -11.74 -6.57 -0.94
N ASP A 132 -11.27 -7.27 0.10
CA ASP A 132 -10.80 -8.67 0.03
C ASP A 132 -9.72 -8.93 -1.04
N LEU A 133 -8.87 -7.92 -1.29
CA LEU A 133 -7.77 -7.95 -2.24
C LEU A 133 -6.50 -8.51 -1.58
N GLU A 134 -6.50 -9.82 -1.33
CA GLU A 134 -5.45 -10.49 -0.52
C GLU A 134 -4.02 -10.30 -1.07
N GLU A 135 -3.82 -10.34 -2.38
CA GLU A 135 -2.49 -10.16 -2.98
C GLU A 135 -1.99 -8.71 -2.82
N GLU A 136 -2.87 -7.74 -2.99
CA GLU A 136 -2.58 -6.33 -2.75
C GLU A 136 -2.35 -6.04 -1.27
N ALA A 137 -3.08 -6.71 -0.38
CA ALA A 137 -2.89 -6.61 1.06
C ALA A 137 -1.52 -7.17 1.48
N LYS A 138 -1.08 -8.30 0.89
CA LYS A 138 0.28 -8.83 1.08
C LYS A 138 1.33 -7.84 0.61
N GLU A 139 1.21 -7.31 -0.61
CA GLU A 139 2.19 -6.35 -1.13
C GLU A 139 2.22 -5.07 -0.26
N ALA A 140 1.06 -4.50 0.08
CA ALA A 140 0.97 -3.32 0.93
C ALA A 140 1.57 -3.56 2.33
N SER A 141 1.35 -4.75 2.92
CA SER A 141 1.87 -5.09 4.24
C SER A 141 3.41 -4.98 4.33
N ARG A 142 4.13 -5.26 3.23
CA ARG A 142 5.58 -5.09 3.17
C ARG A 142 6.02 -3.64 3.34
N TYR A 143 5.31 -2.69 2.74
CA TYR A 143 5.62 -1.27 2.86
C TYR A 143 5.33 -0.74 4.26
N THR A 144 4.33 -1.31 4.95
CA THR A 144 4.02 -0.89 6.33
C THR A 144 5.18 -1.12 7.30
N LEU A 145 6.09 -2.07 7.03
CA LEU A 145 7.26 -2.35 7.88
C LEU A 145 8.21 -1.14 8.00
N ARG A 146 8.13 -0.20 7.06
CA ARG A 146 8.95 1.02 7.02
C ARG A 146 8.39 2.15 7.87
N VAL A 147 7.18 1.99 8.42
CA VAL A 147 6.50 3.00 9.24
C VAL A 147 6.17 2.44 10.61
N ASN A 148 6.03 3.33 11.59
CA ASN A 148 5.42 2.94 12.86
C ASN A 148 3.90 2.89 12.67
N VAL A 149 3.34 1.68 12.54
CA VAL A 149 1.90 1.49 12.31
C VAL A 149 1.04 2.16 13.39
N LEU A 150 1.54 2.25 14.63
CA LEU A 150 0.81 2.85 15.75
C LEU A 150 0.79 4.39 15.71
N ASP A 151 1.74 5.02 15.03
CA ASP A 151 1.80 6.48 14.87
C ASP A 151 1.17 6.96 13.55
N CYS A 152 0.74 6.03 12.69
CA CYS A 152 0.11 6.38 11.43
C CYS A 152 -1.24 7.10 11.65
N PRO A 153 -1.59 8.06 10.78
CA PRO A 153 -2.87 8.77 10.89
C PRO A 153 -4.04 7.80 10.74
N LEU A 154 -5.06 8.00 11.56
CA LEU A 154 -6.31 7.26 11.42
C LEU A 154 -7.05 7.74 10.16
N HIS A 155 -7.34 6.80 9.26
CA HIS A 155 -8.13 7.04 8.06
C HIS A 155 -9.47 6.31 8.15
N ASP A 156 -10.49 6.84 7.48
CA ASP A 156 -11.83 6.26 7.45
C ASP A 156 -11.86 4.83 6.87
N ASP A 157 -10.92 4.49 5.99
CA ASP A 157 -10.75 3.13 5.45
C ASP A 157 -10.49 2.09 6.56
N LEU A 158 -9.87 2.49 7.68
CA LEU A 158 -9.66 1.59 8.83
C LEU A 158 -10.97 1.23 9.55
N LYS A 159 -12.04 2.03 9.40
CA LYS A 159 -13.36 1.70 9.96
C LYS A 159 -13.99 0.48 9.30
N HIS A 160 -13.52 0.14 8.10
CA HIS A 160 -14.09 -0.91 7.26
C HIS A 160 -13.29 -2.22 7.30
N ILE A 161 -12.15 -2.26 8.00
CA ILE A 161 -11.38 -3.49 8.16
C ILE A 161 -11.79 -4.25 9.42
N THR A 162 -11.62 -5.57 9.37
CA THR A 162 -11.84 -6.41 10.55
C THR A 162 -10.70 -6.24 11.56
N ALA A 163 -11.03 -6.40 12.84
CA ALA A 163 -10.00 -6.50 13.88
C ALA A 163 -9.00 -7.64 13.61
N TYR A 164 -9.44 -8.70 12.92
CA TYR A 164 -8.59 -9.80 12.48
C TYR A 164 -7.52 -9.33 11.48
N ALA A 165 -7.90 -8.58 10.44
CA ALA A 165 -6.96 -8.05 9.46
C ALA A 165 -5.95 -7.10 10.12
N TYR A 166 -6.42 -6.20 10.98
CA TYR A 166 -5.55 -5.31 11.73
C TYR A 166 -4.58 -6.07 12.65
N HIS A 167 -5.07 -7.08 13.38
CA HIS A 167 -4.23 -7.91 14.24
C HIS A 167 -3.19 -8.71 13.44
N ARG A 168 -3.54 -9.21 12.25
CA ARG A 168 -2.60 -9.90 11.35
C ARG A 168 -1.44 -8.99 10.94
N LEU A 169 -1.70 -7.71 10.66
CA LEU A 169 -0.66 -6.72 10.39
C LEU A 169 0.25 -6.49 11.60
N LEU A 170 -0.31 -6.31 12.80
CA LEU A 170 0.49 -6.12 14.02
C LEU A 170 1.33 -7.36 14.36
N ASP A 171 0.80 -8.56 14.12
CA ASP A 171 1.51 -9.81 14.33
C ASP A 171 2.70 -9.96 13.37
N LEU A 172 2.55 -9.55 12.10
CA LEU A 172 3.68 -9.46 11.15
C LEU A 172 4.80 -8.56 11.71
N HIS A 173 4.45 -7.35 12.14
CA HIS A 173 5.41 -6.40 12.72
C HIS A 173 6.12 -6.98 13.95
N ARG A 174 5.36 -7.55 14.88
CA ARG A 174 5.88 -8.15 16.10
C ARG A 174 6.82 -9.32 15.81
N LYS A 175 6.41 -10.25 14.95
CA LYS A 175 7.22 -11.43 14.57
C LYS A 175 8.50 -11.02 13.88
N ARG A 176 8.41 -10.10 12.92
CA ARG A 176 9.59 -9.63 12.18
C ARG A 176 10.53 -8.83 13.08
N ALA A 177 10.02 -7.94 13.94
CA ALA A 177 10.82 -7.20 14.90
C ALA A 177 11.60 -8.14 15.83
N LYS A 178 10.92 -9.16 16.38
CA LYS A 178 11.56 -10.17 17.23
C LYS A 178 12.67 -10.90 16.48
N ALA A 179 12.40 -11.41 15.28
CA ALA A 179 13.38 -12.12 14.48
C ALA A 179 14.57 -11.23 14.08
N ALA A 180 14.32 -9.96 13.71
CA ALA A 180 15.37 -9.01 13.36
C ALA A 180 16.28 -8.68 14.55
N GLN A 181 15.71 -8.55 15.76
CA GLN A 181 16.47 -8.33 16.98
C GLN A 181 17.30 -9.57 17.38
N GLU A 182 16.77 -10.78 17.20
CA GLU A 182 17.51 -12.03 17.46
C GLU A 182 18.73 -12.20 16.55
N LEU A 183 18.69 -11.63 15.34
CA LEU A 183 19.81 -11.62 14.40
C LEU A 183 20.92 -10.63 14.77
N LEU A 184 20.71 -9.69 15.69
CA LEU A 184 21.73 -8.72 16.12
C LEU A 184 22.83 -9.38 16.99
N GLN A 185 23.60 -10.28 16.39
CA GLN A 185 24.68 -10.99 17.03
C GLN A 185 26.03 -10.52 16.47
N LEU A 186 26.94 -10.18 17.37
CA LEU A 186 28.29 -9.76 17.00
C LEU A 186 29.11 -10.97 16.56
N SER A 187 29.71 -10.90 15.38
CA SER A 187 30.74 -11.87 15.00
C SER A 187 32.02 -11.64 15.81
N GLU A 188 32.66 -12.72 16.26
CA GLU A 188 33.94 -12.67 16.95
C GLU A 188 35.05 -12.05 16.08
N ASP A 189 34.91 -12.08 14.76
CA ASP A 189 35.86 -11.50 13.80
C ASP A 189 35.81 -9.97 13.73
N VAL A 190 34.79 -9.35 14.31
CA VAL A 190 34.67 -7.89 14.36
C VAL A 190 35.62 -7.34 15.43
N LYS A 191 36.71 -6.73 14.97
CA LYS A 191 37.76 -6.18 15.82
C LYS A 191 37.81 -4.65 15.77
N CYS A 192 38.13 -4.08 16.92
CA CYS A 192 38.50 -2.70 17.12
C CYS A 192 39.77 -2.66 17.96
N MET A 193 40.85 -2.12 17.38
CA MET A 193 42.20 -2.14 17.99
C MET A 193 42.27 -1.58 19.41
N GLN A 194 41.33 -0.71 19.80
CA GLN A 194 41.30 -0.07 21.11
C GLN A 194 40.25 -0.66 22.06
N CYS A 195 39.11 -1.16 21.54
CA CYS A 195 38.04 -1.70 22.39
C CYS A 195 38.26 -3.17 22.76
N ASN A 196 38.73 -3.99 21.81
CA ASN A 196 38.91 -5.43 22.00
C ASN A 196 40.27 -5.92 21.46
N GLY A 197 41.25 -5.00 21.41
CA GLY A 197 42.66 -5.30 21.14
C GLY A 197 43.30 -6.09 22.28
N ALA A 198 43.16 -7.42 22.24
CA ALA A 198 44.07 -8.45 22.73
C ALA A 198 44.84 -8.20 24.05
N ARG A 199 44.22 -7.70 25.12
CA ARG A 199 44.88 -7.64 26.44
C ARG A 199 44.42 -8.71 27.44
N TYR A 200 43.23 -9.30 27.25
CA TYR A 200 42.71 -10.33 28.15
C TYR A 200 41.84 -11.32 27.36
N HIS A 201 41.89 -12.60 27.72
CA HIS A 201 41.23 -13.74 27.05
C HIS A 201 39.68 -13.72 27.03
N ALA A 202 39.06 -12.54 27.24
CA ALA A 202 37.62 -12.36 27.18
C ALA A 202 37.26 -11.46 25.99
N PHE A 203 36.47 -11.99 25.06
CA PHE A 203 35.91 -11.21 23.96
C PHE A 203 34.97 -10.14 24.55
N LEU A 204 35.33 -8.87 24.37
CA LEU A 204 34.46 -7.73 24.67
C LEU A 204 33.94 -7.14 23.35
N PRO A 205 32.64 -6.85 23.24
CA PRO A 205 32.11 -6.19 22.05
C PRO A 205 32.75 -4.79 21.91
N PRO A 206 33.08 -4.34 20.69
CA PRO A 206 33.49 -2.96 20.46
C PRO A 206 32.44 -1.98 21.00
N LYS A 207 32.88 -0.83 21.55
CA LYS A 207 31.96 0.19 22.08
C LYS A 207 30.92 0.66 21.05
N TRP A 208 31.32 0.78 19.79
CA TRP A 208 30.39 1.13 18.72
C TRP A 208 29.30 0.07 18.54
N TRP A 209 29.61 -1.21 18.73
CA TRP A 209 28.63 -2.29 18.61
C TRP A 209 27.65 -2.25 19.77
N ALA A 210 28.10 -1.96 20.99
CA ALA A 210 27.20 -1.83 22.14
C ALA A 210 26.17 -0.71 21.91
N ASP A 211 26.62 0.46 21.42
CA ASP A 211 25.72 1.57 21.04
C ASP A 211 24.80 1.18 19.86
N PHE A 212 25.38 0.63 18.78
CA PHE A 212 24.64 0.19 17.61
C PHE A 212 23.55 -0.81 17.99
N HIS A 213 23.88 -1.84 18.77
CA HIS A 213 22.98 -2.91 19.15
C HIS A 213 21.78 -2.37 19.94
N GLU A 214 22.02 -1.50 20.93
CA GLU A 214 20.94 -0.93 21.74
C GLU A 214 19.99 -0.08 20.89
N ARG A 215 20.54 0.86 20.10
CA ARG A 215 19.72 1.71 19.23
C ARG A 215 19.05 0.94 18.11
N ALA A 216 19.73 -0.05 17.53
CA ALA A 216 19.16 -0.87 16.46
C ALA A 216 18.02 -1.73 16.98
N LYS A 217 18.13 -2.25 18.21
CA LYS A 217 17.05 -2.99 18.87
C LYS A 217 15.82 -2.11 19.06
N GLN A 218 16.01 -0.87 19.50
CA GLN A 218 14.92 0.11 19.66
C GLN A 218 14.28 0.47 18.33
N GLU A 219 15.07 0.77 17.29
CA GLU A 219 14.55 1.11 15.97
C GLU A 219 13.81 -0.08 15.32
N LEU A 220 14.39 -1.29 15.36
CA LEU A 220 13.77 -2.51 14.82
C LEU A 220 12.49 -2.92 15.57
N ALA A 221 12.29 -2.46 16.80
CA ALA A 221 11.04 -2.66 17.52
C ALA A 221 9.89 -1.85 16.93
N VAL A 222 10.21 -0.70 16.33
CA VAL A 222 9.24 0.26 15.75
C VAL A 222 9.11 0.06 14.25
N ARG A 223 10.24 -0.08 13.54
CA ARG A 223 10.34 -0.28 12.09
C ARG A 223 11.25 -1.47 11.83
N PRO A 224 10.71 -2.68 11.61
CA PRO A 224 11.51 -3.90 11.44
C PRO A 224 12.16 -4.01 10.05
N THR A 225 12.85 -2.96 9.61
CA THR A 225 13.55 -2.86 8.32
C THR A 225 14.99 -2.38 8.49
N THR A 226 15.81 -2.62 7.47
CA THR A 226 17.24 -2.29 7.48
C THR A 226 17.53 -0.86 7.02
N ASP A 227 16.53 -0.14 6.51
CA ASP A 227 16.66 1.19 5.90
C ASP A 227 17.32 2.21 6.85
N VAL A 228 16.91 2.20 8.13
CA VAL A 228 17.37 3.18 9.12
C VAL A 228 18.65 2.69 9.81
N VAL A 229 18.64 1.46 10.34
CA VAL A 229 19.73 0.94 11.18
C VAL A 229 21.06 0.78 10.44
N PHE A 230 21.05 0.54 9.13
CA PHE A 230 22.28 0.48 8.32
C PHE A 230 22.53 1.76 7.49
N SER A 231 21.82 2.84 7.79
CA SER A 231 22.07 4.13 7.15
C SER A 231 23.39 4.73 7.63
N MET A 232 24.05 5.52 6.76
CA MET A 232 25.28 6.22 7.13
C MET A 232 25.14 7.12 8.36
N PRO A 233 24.05 7.91 8.53
CA PRO A 233 23.84 8.69 9.76
C PRO A 233 23.78 7.82 11.02
N PHE A 234 23.10 6.66 10.95
CA PHE A 234 22.94 5.77 12.10
C PHE A 234 24.27 5.13 12.52
N LEU A 235 25.08 4.70 11.55
CA LEU A 235 26.42 4.14 11.79
C LEU A 235 27.41 5.21 12.25
N ALA A 236 27.34 6.43 11.70
CA ALA A 236 28.17 7.55 12.12
C ALA A 236 27.96 7.90 13.60
N GLN A 237 26.71 7.83 14.07
CA GLN A 237 26.41 8.02 15.49
C GLN A 237 27.07 6.95 16.38
N SER A 238 27.06 5.67 15.96
CA SER A 238 27.80 4.61 16.66
C SER A 238 29.31 4.80 16.63
N ALA A 239 29.84 5.35 15.54
CA ALA A 239 31.25 5.69 15.45
C ALA A 239 31.63 6.78 16.48
N GLN A 240 30.79 7.80 16.64
CA GLN A 240 30.99 8.92 17.57
C GLN A 240 30.82 8.52 19.03
N ALA A 241 29.86 7.64 19.34
CA ALA A 241 29.69 7.09 20.70
C ALA A 241 30.81 6.10 21.09
N GLY A 242 31.54 5.59 20.10
CA GLY A 242 32.64 4.64 20.27
C GLY A 242 33.97 5.30 20.72
N CYS A 243 35.05 4.52 20.62
CA CYS A 243 36.40 5.06 20.76
C CYS A 243 36.90 5.69 19.44
N GLU A 244 38.06 6.36 19.48
CA GLU A 244 38.67 7.01 18.31
C GLU A 244 38.91 6.07 17.12
N ARG A 245 39.07 4.76 17.37
CA ARG A 245 39.27 3.74 16.33
C ARG A 245 37.99 3.04 15.88
N CYS A 246 36.83 3.36 16.46
CA CYS A 246 35.58 2.71 16.11
C CYS A 246 35.09 3.04 14.70
N ALA A 247 35.36 4.25 14.20
CA ALA A 247 35.02 4.61 12.82
C ALA A 247 35.71 3.69 11.79
N GLY A 248 37.01 3.44 11.97
CA GLY A 248 37.76 2.48 11.14
C GLY A 248 37.26 1.05 11.31
N SER A 249 36.98 0.62 12.54
CA SER A 249 36.41 -0.70 12.84
C SER A 249 35.09 -0.97 12.12
N ILE A 250 34.21 0.04 12.01
CA ILE A 250 32.94 -0.07 11.27
C ILE A 250 33.20 -0.27 9.77
N LEU A 251 34.15 0.47 9.19
CA LEU A 251 34.52 0.33 7.78
C LEU A 251 35.15 -1.03 7.50
N ASP A 252 36.02 -1.52 8.38
CA ASP A 252 36.62 -2.85 8.28
C ASP A 252 35.56 -3.96 8.41
N ALA A 253 34.53 -3.72 9.24
CA ALA A 253 33.40 -4.62 9.44
C ALA A 253 32.27 -4.48 8.40
N HIS A 254 32.49 -3.80 7.27
CA HIS A 254 31.46 -3.63 6.22
C HIS A 254 30.89 -4.97 5.72
N TRP A 255 31.71 -6.01 5.61
CA TRP A 255 31.29 -7.35 5.19
C TRP A 255 30.25 -7.94 6.16
N PHE A 256 30.46 -7.75 7.46
CA PHE A 256 29.60 -8.23 8.53
C PHE A 256 28.28 -7.46 8.54
N LEU A 257 28.35 -6.12 8.43
CA LEU A 257 27.15 -5.28 8.36
C LEU A 257 26.31 -5.59 7.10
N ALA A 258 26.95 -5.85 5.96
CA ALA A 258 26.28 -6.25 4.74
C ALA A 258 25.62 -7.63 4.86
N GLN A 259 26.29 -8.59 5.51
CA GLN A 259 25.72 -9.91 5.78
C GLN A 259 24.53 -9.82 6.74
N LEU A 260 24.67 -9.08 7.83
CA LEU A 260 23.59 -8.87 8.80
C LEU A 260 22.39 -8.18 8.15
N LYS A 261 22.62 -7.15 7.34
CA LYS A 261 21.58 -6.50 6.54
C LYS A 261 20.84 -7.52 5.66
N LYS A 262 21.59 -8.32 4.88
CA LYS A 262 21.01 -9.36 4.02
C LYS A 262 20.18 -10.38 4.81
N SER A 263 20.64 -10.79 5.99
CA SER A 263 19.92 -11.71 6.87
C SER A 263 18.60 -11.11 7.35
N ILE A 264 18.60 -9.84 7.80
CA ILE A 264 17.37 -9.16 8.23
C ILE A 264 16.41 -8.95 7.04
N ASP A 265 16.93 -8.55 5.88
CA ASP A 265 16.12 -8.35 4.67
C ASP A 265 15.45 -9.64 4.20
N SER A 266 16.10 -10.80 4.40
CA SER A 266 15.58 -12.13 4.03
C SER A 266 14.43 -12.65 4.92
N LEU A 267 14.14 -11.98 6.04
CA LEU A 267 13.04 -12.36 6.91
C LEU A 267 11.68 -12.27 6.16
N PRO A 268 10.65 -13.01 6.62
CA PRO A 268 9.29 -12.88 6.07
C PRO A 268 8.79 -11.43 6.15
N SER A 269 8.38 -10.87 5.01
CA SER A 269 8.05 -9.44 4.85
C SER A 269 6.59 -9.15 4.53
N THR A 270 5.75 -10.19 4.46
CA THR A 270 4.32 -10.08 4.17
C THR A 270 3.49 -10.88 5.17
N ILE A 271 2.21 -10.53 5.28
CA ILE A 271 1.20 -11.24 6.08
C ILE A 271 0.85 -12.64 5.56
#